data_AF-A0A5E4P2P0-F1
#
_entry.id   AF-A0A5E4P2P0-F1
#
_cell.length_a   1.000
_cell.length_b   1.000
_cell.length_c   1.000
_cell.angle_alpha   90.00
_cell.angle_beta   90.00
_cell.angle_gamma   90.00
#
_symmetry.space_group_name_H-M   'P 1'
#
loop_
_entity.id
_entity.type
_entity.pdbx_description
1 polymer ?
#
loop_
_entity_poly.entity_id
_entity_poly.type
_entity_poly.pdbx_seq_one_letter_code
_entity_poly.pdbx_strand_id
1 'polypeptide(L)'
;MKTIAAAIVIVCMCSAAHADIYVYKCKFGGKASLLKLDDAKKTLQWLGKTYRISDQPQCPRLGWRAEKGNVAFNFCTATEGMAQFQFGSSQVQCDQQ
;
A
#
# COMPACT_ATOMS: atom_id res chain seq x y z
N MET A 1 29.62 44.48 28.10
CA MET A 1 28.72 44.41 26.92
C MET A 1 29.24 43.34 25.98
N LYS A 2 28.48 42.25 25.78
CA LYS A 2 28.54 41.36 24.59
C LYS A 2 27.52 40.25 24.81
N THR A 3 26.27 40.57 24.50
CA THR A 3 25.14 39.63 24.50
C THR A 3 25.28 38.77 23.24
N ILE A 4 25.56 37.48 23.41
CA ILE A 4 25.60 36.53 22.30
C ILE A 4 24.15 36.04 22.12
N ALA A 5 23.49 36.48 21.05
CA ALA A 5 22.16 36.05 20.70
C ALA A 5 22.20 34.60 20.20
N ALA A 6 21.60 33.67 20.95
CA ALA A 6 21.41 32.29 20.52
C ALA A 6 20.19 32.21 19.59
N ALA A 7 20.42 31.98 18.30
CA ALA A 7 19.36 31.72 17.32
C ALA A 7 18.90 30.26 17.46
N ILE A 8 17.67 30.06 17.95
CA ILE A 8 17.02 28.74 18.02
C ILE A 8 16.44 28.44 16.63
N VAL A 9 17.11 27.56 15.87
CA VAL A 9 16.61 27.03 14.61
C VAL A 9 15.57 25.95 14.94
N ILE A 10 14.29 26.29 14.86
CA ILE A 10 13.20 25.32 14.90
C ILE A 10 13.19 24.59 13.56
N VAL A 11 13.88 23.46 13.49
CA VAL A 11 13.72 22.51 12.39
C VAL A 11 12.36 21.85 12.58
N CYS A 12 11.33 22.42 11.97
CA CYS A 12 10.03 21.79 11.86
C CYS A 12 10.21 20.58 10.94
N MET A 13 10.55 19.44 11.53
CA MET A 13 10.48 18.14 10.87
C MET A 13 9.00 17.85 10.66
N CYS A 14 8.41 18.43 9.62
CA CYS A 14 7.23 17.85 9.00
C CYS A 14 7.70 16.51 8.47
N SER A 15 7.54 15.45 9.27
CA SER A 15 7.54 14.09 8.77
C SER A 15 6.56 14.11 7.62
N ALA A 16 7.06 14.07 6.39
CA ALA A 16 6.24 13.75 5.25
C ALA A 16 5.65 12.38 5.61
N ALA A 17 4.40 12.37 6.03
CA ALA A 17 3.61 11.15 5.97
C ALA A 17 3.51 10.90 4.47
N HIS A 18 4.48 10.15 3.93
CA HIS A 18 4.42 9.60 2.59
C HIS A 18 3.17 8.73 2.59
N ALA A 19 2.04 9.34 2.21
CA ALA A 19 0.81 8.62 1.97
C ALA A 19 1.05 7.85 0.67
N ASP A 20 1.68 6.69 0.79
CA ASP A 20 2.04 5.91 -0.36
C ASP A 20 0.77 5.33 -0.97
N ILE A 21 0.33 5.98 -2.04
CA ILE A 21 -0.73 5.49 -2.90
C ILE A 21 -0.05 4.66 -3.99
N TYR A 22 -0.31 3.37 -4.00
CA TYR A 22 0.20 2.46 -5.01
C TYR A 22 -0.92 2.07 -5.97
N VAL A 23 -0.67 2.14 -7.27
CA VAL A 23 -1.62 1.73 -8.31
C VAL A 23 -1.03 0.57 -9.08
N TYR A 24 -1.79 -0.52 -9.17
CA TYR A 24 -1.40 -1.73 -9.87
C TYR A 24 -2.43 -2.09 -10.95
N LYS A 25 -1.95 -2.62 -12.06
CA LYS A 25 -2.76 -3.27 -13.09
C LYS A 25 -2.72 -4.78 -12.87
N CYS A 26 -3.83 -5.34 -12.43
CA CYS A 26 -3.96 -6.76 -12.08
C CYS A 26 -4.71 -7.55 -13.15
N LYS A 27 -4.18 -8.70 -13.54
CA LYS A 27 -4.84 -9.66 -14.43
C LYS A 27 -5.62 -10.69 -13.61
N PHE A 28 -6.93 -10.75 -13.80
CA PHE A 28 -7.82 -11.70 -13.14
C PHE A 28 -8.94 -12.13 -14.09
N GLY A 29 -9.20 -13.43 -14.20
CA GLY A 29 -10.24 -13.96 -15.09
C GLY A 29 -10.08 -13.54 -16.56
N GLY A 30 -8.84 -13.44 -17.06
CA GLY A 30 -8.54 -12.99 -18.43
C GLY A 30 -8.70 -11.48 -18.68
N LYS A 31 -9.06 -10.68 -17.68
CA LYS A 31 -9.24 -9.22 -17.81
C LYS A 31 -8.25 -8.47 -16.94
N ALA A 32 -7.80 -7.31 -17.42
CA ALA A 32 -7.02 -6.37 -16.63
C ALA A 32 -7.96 -5.46 -15.82
N SER A 33 -7.60 -5.21 -14.57
CA SER A 33 -8.33 -4.34 -13.63
C SER A 33 -7.35 -3.52 -12.82
N LEU A 34 -7.74 -2.32 -12.40
CA LEU A 34 -6.92 -1.49 -11.53
C LEU A 34 -7.16 -1.86 -10.07
N LEU A 35 -6.07 -2.02 -9.33
CA LEU A 35 -6.02 -2.13 -7.88
C LEU A 35 -5.32 -0.90 -7.34
N LYS A 36 -5.97 -0.19 -6.42
CA LYS A 36 -5.40 0.99 -5.76
C LYS A 36 -5.24 0.72 -4.29
N LEU A 37 -4.02 0.84 -3.78
CA LEU A 37 -3.69 0.77 -2.37
C LEU A 37 -3.46 2.19 -1.87
N ASP A 38 -4.12 2.56 -0.77
CA ASP A 38 -3.94 3.83 -0.07
C ASP A 38 -3.56 3.47 1.37
N ASP A 39 -2.24 3.46 1.63
CA ASP A 39 -1.71 2.98 2.91
C ASP A 39 -2.04 3.94 4.06
N ALA A 40 -2.09 5.25 3.77
CA ALA A 40 -2.48 6.26 4.76
C ALA A 40 -3.94 6.08 5.20
N LYS A 41 -4.85 5.80 4.26
CA LYS A 41 -6.26 5.52 4.60
C LYS A 41 -6.50 4.08 5.03
N LYS A 42 -5.47 3.23 4.99
CA LYS A 42 -5.56 1.79 5.21
C LYS A 42 -6.72 1.17 4.40
N THR A 43 -6.73 1.48 3.10
CA THR A 43 -7.69 0.89 2.15
C THR A 43 -7.04 0.32 0.90
N LEU A 44 -7.67 -0.72 0.35
CA LEU A 44 -7.37 -1.26 -0.97
C LEU A 44 -8.67 -1.29 -1.79
N GLN A 45 -8.65 -0.76 -3.00
CA GLN A 45 -9.78 -0.75 -3.92
C GLN A 45 -9.49 -1.63 -5.12
N TRP A 46 -10.36 -2.61 -5.37
CA TRP A 46 -10.21 -3.53 -6.49
C TRP A 46 -11.57 -4.13 -6.88
N LEU A 47 -11.81 -4.28 -8.20
CA LEU A 47 -13.08 -4.79 -8.76
C LEU A 47 -14.34 -4.10 -8.19
N GLY A 48 -14.28 -2.77 -8.02
CA GLY A 48 -15.38 -1.97 -7.47
C GLY A 48 -15.63 -2.17 -5.97
N LYS A 49 -14.74 -2.87 -5.26
CA LYS A 49 -14.84 -3.11 -3.82
C LYS A 49 -13.70 -2.41 -3.08
N THR A 50 -14.02 -1.76 -1.97
CA THR A 50 -13.05 -1.27 -1.00
C THR A 50 -12.88 -2.27 0.14
N TYR A 51 -11.64 -2.63 0.42
CA TYR A 51 -11.17 -3.50 1.49
C TYR A 51 -10.43 -2.65 2.51
N ARG A 52 -10.54 -3.02 3.78
CA ARG A 52 -9.66 -2.49 4.83
C ARG A 52 -8.35 -3.27 4.77
N ILE A 53 -7.22 -2.58 4.92
CA ILE A 53 -5.91 -3.25 4.97
C ILE A 53 -5.23 -3.14 6.32
N SER A 54 -4.46 -4.15 6.65
CA SER A 54 -3.47 -4.16 7.74
C SER A 54 -2.14 -4.66 7.21
N ASP A 55 -1.05 -4.32 7.91
CA ASP A 55 0.29 -4.72 7.49
C ASP A 55 0.44 -6.25 7.59
N GLN A 56 1.06 -6.86 6.57
CA GLN A 56 1.30 -8.30 6.50
C GLN A 56 2.82 -8.57 6.50
N PRO A 57 3.43 -8.75 7.69
CA PRO A 57 4.89 -8.85 7.81
C PRO A 57 5.48 -10.14 7.23
N GLN A 58 4.63 -11.10 6.84
CA GLN A 58 5.06 -12.39 6.26
C GLN A 58 5.31 -12.30 4.74
N CYS A 59 5.08 -11.15 4.11
CA CYS A 59 5.41 -10.96 2.70
C CYS A 59 6.93 -10.73 2.53
N PRO A 60 7.53 -11.13 1.39
CA PRO A 60 8.98 -11.00 1.17
C PRO A 60 9.49 -9.55 1.19
N ARG A 61 8.63 -8.58 0.82
CA ARG A 61 8.92 -7.15 0.87
C ARG A 61 7.78 -6.41 1.60
N LEU A 62 6.90 -5.76 0.84
CA LEU A 62 5.74 -5.07 1.38
C LEU A 62 4.53 -5.98 1.28
N GLY A 63 3.66 -5.89 2.26
CA GLY A 63 2.58 -6.81 2.42
C GLY A 63 1.42 -6.16 3.11
N TRP A 64 0.22 -6.42 2.58
CA TRP A 64 -1.01 -6.00 3.21
C TRP A 64 -2.02 -7.12 3.18
N ARG A 65 -2.68 -7.34 4.31
CA ARG A 65 -3.85 -8.19 4.39
C ARG A 65 -5.09 -7.34 4.13
N ALA A 66 -5.81 -7.65 3.07
CA ALA A 66 -7.02 -6.94 2.67
C ALA A 66 -8.26 -7.73 3.07
N GLU A 67 -9.20 -7.07 3.75
CA GLU A 67 -10.39 -7.71 4.33
C GLU A 67 -11.67 -6.91 4.04
N LYS A 68 -12.75 -7.62 3.73
CA LYS A 68 -14.11 -7.09 3.60
C LYS A 68 -15.14 -8.20 3.86
N GLY A 69 -15.83 -8.14 5.01
CA GLY A 69 -16.77 -9.18 5.41
C GLY A 69 -16.05 -10.54 5.48
N ASN A 70 -16.59 -11.56 4.82
CA ASN A 70 -16.02 -12.92 4.80
C ASN A 70 -14.92 -13.11 3.73
N VAL A 71 -14.49 -12.04 3.05
CA VAL A 71 -13.43 -12.11 2.03
C VAL A 71 -12.15 -11.50 2.58
N ALA A 72 -11.07 -12.26 2.54
CA ALA A 72 -9.75 -11.79 2.90
C ALA A 72 -8.66 -12.39 2.01
N PHE A 73 -7.63 -11.60 1.70
CA PHE A 73 -6.46 -12.06 0.93
C PHE A 73 -5.22 -11.26 1.31
N ASN A 74 -4.05 -11.85 1.10
CA ASN A 74 -2.76 -11.20 1.36
C ASN A 74 -2.21 -10.68 0.04
N PHE A 75 -2.12 -9.36 -0.09
CA PHE A 75 -1.46 -8.67 -1.21
C PHE A 75 0.02 -8.48 -0.88
N CYS A 76 0.87 -9.33 -1.44
CA CYS A 76 2.31 -9.27 -1.24
C CYS A 76 3.01 -8.72 -2.48
N THR A 77 3.94 -7.78 -2.29
CA THR A 77 4.90 -7.39 -3.33
C THR A 77 6.08 -8.36 -3.31
N ALA A 78 6.46 -8.85 -4.49
CA ALA A 78 7.60 -9.76 -4.65
C ALA A 78 8.89 -8.99 -5.01
N THR A 79 8.76 -7.99 -5.88
CA THR A 79 9.82 -7.07 -6.31
C THR A 79 9.26 -5.65 -6.37
N GLU A 80 10.10 -4.65 -6.61
CA GLU A 80 9.61 -3.31 -6.92
C GLU A 80 8.71 -3.38 -8.15
N GLY A 81 7.50 -2.87 -7.99
CA GLY A 81 6.53 -2.82 -9.06
C GLY A 81 5.82 -4.13 -9.42
N MET A 82 6.01 -5.25 -8.69
CA MET A 82 5.22 -6.46 -8.92
C MET A 82 4.62 -7.01 -7.65
N ALA A 83 3.35 -7.40 -7.73
CA ALA A 83 2.62 -8.03 -6.66
C ALA A 83 1.84 -9.25 -7.14
N GLN A 84 1.64 -10.20 -6.22
CA GLN A 84 0.86 -11.40 -6.49
C GLN A 84 0.06 -11.78 -5.25
N PHE A 85 -1.16 -12.26 -5.48
CA PHE A 85 -2.02 -12.76 -4.41
C PHE A 85 -2.99 -13.81 -4.90
N GLN A 86 -3.50 -14.61 -3.96
CA GLN A 86 -4.56 -15.58 -4.21
C GLN A 86 -5.92 -14.94 -3.93
N PHE A 87 -6.87 -15.04 -4.86
CA PHE A 87 -8.25 -14.60 -4.66
C PHE A 87 -9.22 -15.71 -5.06
N GLY A 88 -9.86 -16.32 -4.05
CA GLY A 88 -10.59 -17.56 -4.24
C GLY A 88 -9.65 -18.67 -4.76
N SER A 89 -10.02 -19.33 -5.86
CA SER A 89 -9.21 -20.36 -6.50
C SER A 89 -8.21 -19.83 -7.54
N SER A 90 -8.17 -18.53 -7.81
CA SER A 90 -7.30 -17.95 -8.84
C SER A 90 -6.11 -17.20 -8.26
N GLN A 91 -4.97 -17.33 -8.93
CA GLN A 91 -3.79 -16.49 -8.69
C GLN A 91 -3.91 -15.20 -9.51
N VAL A 92 -3.65 -14.06 -8.87
CA VAL A 92 -3.73 -12.73 -9.47
C VAL A 92 -2.33 -12.15 -9.55
N GLN A 93 -1.91 -11.76 -10.75
CA GLN A 93 -0.64 -11.06 -10.97
C GLN A 93 -0.90 -9.58 -11.25
N CYS A 94 -0.08 -8.73 -10.65
CA CYS A 94 -0.23 -7.28 -10.67
C CYS A 94 1.10 -6.59 -10.94
N ASP A 95 1.08 -5.66 -11.89
CA ASP A 95 2.21 -4.80 -12.23
C ASP A 95 1.89 -3.37 -11.77
N GLN A 96 2.78 -2.73 -11.02
CA GLN A 96 2.64 -1.34 -10.58
C GLN A 96 2.76 -0.42 -11.78
N GLN A 97 1.92 0.60 -11.82
CA GLN A 97 1.93 1.64 -12.84
C GLN A 97 2.89 2.77 -12.51
#